data_AF-A0A940VWS9-F1
#
_entry.id   AF-A0A940VWS9-F1
#
_cell.length_a   1.000
_cell.length_b   1.000
_cell.length_c   1.000
_cell.angle_alpha   90.00
_cell.angle_beta   90.00
_cell.angle_gamma   90.00
#
_symmetry.space_group_name_H-M   'P 1'
#
loop_
_entity.id
_entity.type
_entity.pdbx_description
1 polymer ?
#
loop_
_entity_poly.entity_id
_entity_poly.type
_entity_poly.pdbx_seq_one_letter_code
_entity_poly.pdbx_strand_id
1 'polypeptide(L)'
;LEAADRGVNSVEREGISHRHEVRLTLIGTMNPEEGTLTPAILDRFGMFAAVQREMDTKVRADILRRVLAYEQDAVGFVAQYHDETEQLVRRCREAHQRLVRIEIDPAMMQLAAQYCAQAHSAGHRAELYLLEVARTIAALAEREYLLPADMERAAYFVLPHRMRQEDAPPPLPPEAPPEQPEDQEPPQDQDSAQDPPPSPPPTDDQQAADPPPDKPDESDEPPPPNNGEGQERTVDIDRNFSGAKLQVTLPQDRQVRQGSGKRSLTRTDLKQGRYVRAILPPGTLTDLAFDATLRAAAPYQSSRPKGRCAIAIHKADLRQKVREKRIGNIFLFVVDASGSMGARERMKMVKGAIFTMLQDVYQKRDQVGLIAFRRKTAEVLLPVTRSVDLAQKCLATLPTGGKTPLAEGLDSALMLLRNLRKKDKNSRPILVLITDGRANSSDGGDPIAAALSAAEKIGRTRIPSVVIDTESDFISLAVARQVARSMGSTYYQLQELSEAAVVHIVQNALSS
;
A
#
# COMPACT_ATOMS: atom_id res chain seq x y z
N LEU A 1 25.84 -18.80 11.23
CA LEU A 1 24.46 -19.10 11.70
C LEU A 1 24.41 -20.45 12.40
N GLU A 2 24.71 -21.57 11.72
CA GLU A 2 24.63 -22.91 12.35
C GLU A 2 25.57 -23.12 13.53
N ALA A 3 26.80 -22.62 13.45
CA ALA A 3 27.73 -22.69 14.58
C ALA A 3 27.27 -21.87 15.80
N ALA A 4 26.55 -20.76 15.58
CA ALA A 4 26.01 -19.91 16.65
C ALA A 4 24.80 -20.58 17.35
N ASP A 5 23.96 -21.25 16.57
CA ASP A 5 22.77 -21.98 17.01
C ASP A 5 23.14 -23.27 17.78
N ARG A 6 24.13 -24.02 17.27
CA ARG A 6 24.61 -25.28 17.89
C ARG A 6 25.64 -25.08 19.00
N GLY A 7 26.21 -23.89 19.13
CA GLY A 7 27.32 -23.60 20.06
C GLY A 7 28.63 -24.29 19.71
N VAL A 8 28.73 -24.95 18.55
CA VAL A 8 29.90 -25.70 18.09
C VAL A 8 30.08 -25.47 16.60
N ASN A 9 31.29 -25.12 16.20
CA ASN A 9 31.68 -25.07 14.80
C ASN A 9 32.33 -26.40 14.41
N SER A 10 31.71 -27.11 13.46
CA SER A 10 32.24 -28.35 12.89
C SER A 10 32.77 -28.07 11.49
N VAL A 11 34.07 -28.26 11.30
CA VAL A 11 34.75 -28.11 10.01
C VAL A 11 35.05 -29.50 9.49
N GLU A 12 34.32 -29.89 8.45
CA GLU A 12 34.48 -31.17 7.75
C GLU A 12 34.84 -30.88 6.29
N ARG A 13 36.14 -30.81 5.98
CA ARG A 13 36.68 -30.51 4.64
C ARG A 13 37.97 -31.28 4.40
N GLU A 14 38.19 -31.72 3.16
CA GLU A 14 39.44 -32.35 2.72
C GLU A 14 39.87 -33.57 3.58
N GLY A 15 38.89 -34.33 4.09
CA GLY A 15 39.16 -35.49 4.97
C GLY A 15 39.52 -35.13 6.42
N ILE A 16 39.49 -33.84 6.78
CA ILE A 16 39.71 -33.35 8.14
C ILE A 16 38.34 -33.07 8.78
N SER A 17 38.08 -33.68 9.94
CA SER A 17 36.95 -33.36 10.81
C SER A 17 37.49 -32.71 12.08
N HIS A 18 37.13 -31.46 12.32
CA HIS A 18 37.54 -30.69 13.49
C HIS A 18 36.34 -29.98 14.10
N ARG A 19 36.23 -30.01 15.43
CA ARG A 19 35.15 -29.38 16.18
C ARG A 19 35.71 -28.49 17.28
N HIS A 20 35.21 -27.26 17.38
CA HIS A 20 35.54 -26.36 18.48
C HIS A 20 34.29 -25.63 18.98
N GLU A 21 34.26 -25.34 20.29
CA GLU A 21 33.15 -24.62 20.92
C GLU A 21 33.11 -23.17 20.44
N VAL A 22 31.90 -22.65 20.26
CA VAL A 22 31.67 -21.27 19.82
C VAL A 22 30.51 -20.69 20.63
N ARG A 23 30.80 -19.68 21.45
CA ARG A 23 29.80 -18.87 22.13
C ARG A 23 29.85 -17.45 21.59
N LEU A 24 28.91 -17.09 20.73
CA LEU A 24 28.85 -15.76 20.13
C LEU A 24 27.41 -15.28 20.01
N THR A 25 27.24 -13.96 20.10
CA THR A 25 25.98 -13.29 19.77
C THR A 25 26.04 -12.83 18.32
N LEU A 26 25.13 -13.32 17.49
CA LEU A 26 25.07 -12.94 16.08
C LEU A 26 24.24 -11.66 15.91
N ILE A 27 24.85 -10.62 15.34
CA ILE A 27 24.16 -9.39 14.96
C ILE A 27 24.22 -9.29 13.43
N GLY A 28 23.06 -9.34 12.78
CA GLY A 28 22.93 -9.18 11.34
C GLY A 28 22.45 -7.77 11.00
N THR A 29 23.21 -7.03 10.21
CA THR A 29 22.79 -5.74 9.64
C THR A 29 22.42 -5.92 8.19
N MET A 30 21.26 -5.42 7.78
CA MET A 30 20.77 -5.54 6.40
C MET A 30 20.32 -4.17 5.90
N ASN A 31 20.76 -3.81 4.69
CA ASN A 31 20.21 -2.67 3.97
C ASN A 31 18.98 -3.15 3.16
N PRO A 32 17.77 -2.67 3.43
CA PRO A 32 16.56 -3.08 2.70
C PRO A 32 16.63 -2.81 1.19
N GLU A 33 17.47 -1.85 0.77
CA GLU A 33 17.66 -1.47 -0.64
C GLU A 33 18.47 -2.52 -1.44
N GLU A 34 19.28 -3.35 -0.77
CA GLU A 34 20.12 -4.38 -1.40
C GLU A 34 19.37 -5.70 -1.64
N GLY A 35 18.11 -5.78 -1.21
CA GLY A 35 17.25 -6.96 -1.36
C GLY A 35 16.73 -7.49 -0.02
N THR A 36 15.95 -8.56 -0.08
CA THR A 36 15.38 -9.21 1.12
C THR A 36 15.97 -10.60 1.29
N LEU A 37 16.38 -10.93 2.52
CA LEU A 37 16.79 -12.28 2.88
C LEU A 37 15.61 -13.25 2.75
N THR A 38 15.90 -14.52 2.45
CA THR A 38 14.85 -15.54 2.38
C THR A 38 14.17 -15.71 3.74
N PRO A 39 12.85 -15.97 3.79
CA PRO A 39 12.12 -16.16 5.04
C PRO A 39 12.73 -17.25 5.95
N ALA A 40 13.37 -18.27 5.36
CA ALA A 40 14.03 -19.33 6.10
C ALA A 40 15.27 -18.85 6.87
N ILE A 41 16.00 -17.85 6.36
CA ILE A 41 17.14 -17.24 7.05
C ILE A 41 16.64 -16.28 8.15
N LEU A 42 15.63 -15.46 7.83
CA LEU A 42 15.03 -14.52 8.78
C LEU A 42 14.44 -15.24 10.00
N ASP A 43 13.78 -16.37 9.82
CA ASP A 43 13.23 -17.18 10.93
C ASP A 43 14.29 -17.66 11.94
N ARG A 44 15.58 -17.70 11.56
CA ARG A 44 16.67 -18.08 12.47
C ARG A 44 17.10 -16.93 13.39
N PHE A 45 16.68 -15.70 13.12
CA PHE A 45 16.94 -14.58 14.01
C PHE A 45 15.83 -14.49 15.06
N GLY A 46 16.20 -14.50 16.34
CA GLY A 46 15.25 -14.42 17.44
C GLY A 46 14.59 -13.05 17.59
N MET A 47 15.33 -11.98 17.29
CA MET A 47 14.88 -10.59 17.40
C MET A 47 15.22 -9.80 16.15
N PHE A 48 14.37 -8.81 15.87
CA PHE A 48 14.49 -7.81 14.83
C PHE A 48 14.27 -6.43 15.46
N ALA A 49 15.10 -5.47 15.06
CA ALA A 49 14.96 -4.07 15.45
C ALA A 49 15.12 -3.20 14.21
N ALA A 50 14.10 -2.41 13.90
CA ALA A 50 14.18 -1.42 12.84
C ALA A 50 14.88 -0.16 13.36
N VAL A 51 16.05 0.15 12.79
CA VAL A 51 16.76 1.40 13.07
C VAL A 51 16.25 2.45 12.09
N GLN A 52 15.45 3.39 12.58
CA GLN A 52 14.98 4.52 11.78
C GLN A 52 16.05 5.62 11.73
N ARG A 53 16.11 6.37 10.62
CA ARG A 53 16.97 7.53 10.51
C ARG A 53 16.39 8.67 11.35
N GLU A 54 17.23 9.27 12.19
CA GLU A 54 16.84 10.43 12.99
C GLU A 54 16.63 11.67 12.09
N MET A 55 15.46 12.30 12.23
CA MET A 55 15.02 13.41 11.38
C MET A 55 15.00 14.75 12.14
N ASP A 56 14.98 14.74 13.47
CA ASP A 56 15.06 15.98 14.26
C ASP A 56 16.46 16.60 14.14
N THR A 57 16.52 17.84 13.65
CA THR A 57 17.76 18.58 13.48
C THR A 57 18.52 18.77 14.79
N LYS A 58 17.81 18.88 15.92
CA LYS A 58 18.43 19.02 17.25
C LYS A 58 19.14 17.74 17.66
N VAL A 59 18.44 16.60 17.58
CA VAL A 59 19.02 15.29 17.93
C VAL A 59 20.18 14.97 16.98
N ARG A 60 20.06 15.28 15.68
CA ARG A 60 21.14 15.13 14.71
C ARG A 60 22.37 15.99 15.06
N ALA A 61 22.16 17.25 15.46
CA ALA A 61 23.26 18.12 15.89
C ALA A 61 23.93 17.59 17.17
N ASP A 62 23.15 17.02 18.10
CA ASP A 62 23.69 16.39 19.30
C ASP A 62 24.50 15.13 18.98
N ILE A 63 24.03 14.28 18.05
CA ILE A 63 24.80 13.12 17.56
C ILE A 63 26.12 13.59 16.96
N LEU A 64 26.10 14.60 16.08
CA LEU A 64 27.32 15.15 15.49
C LEU A 64 28.27 15.70 16.56
N ARG A 65 27.75 16.43 17.55
CA ARG A 65 28.56 16.95 18.66
C ARG A 65 29.24 15.82 19.44
N ARG A 66 28.53 14.71 19.70
CA ARG A 66 29.07 13.55 20.41
C ARG A 66 30.15 12.82 19.60
N VAL A 67 29.94 12.65 18.29
CA VAL A 67 30.94 12.05 17.39
C VAL A 67 32.20 12.91 17.35
N LEU A 68 32.07 14.23 17.17
CA LEU A 68 33.21 15.15 17.16
C LEU A 68 33.95 15.19 18.51
N ALA A 69 33.23 15.15 19.63
CA ALA A 69 33.85 15.07 20.95
C ALA A 69 34.65 13.78 21.14
N TYR A 70 34.14 12.65 20.66
CA TYR A 70 34.86 11.38 20.67
C TYR A 70 36.10 11.39 19.77
N GLU A 71 36.02 11.99 18.58
CA GLU A 71 37.18 12.13 17.68
C GLU A 71 38.27 13.05 18.26
N GLN A 72 37.90 14.08 19.01
CA GLN A 72 38.83 15.00 19.65
C GLN A 72 39.55 14.38 20.86
N ASP A 73 38.82 13.66 21.73
CA ASP A 73 39.38 12.95 22.86
C ASP A 73 38.55 11.71 23.21
N ALA A 74 38.93 10.57 22.63
CA ALA A 74 38.24 9.31 22.85
C ALA A 74 38.32 8.85 24.32
N VAL A 75 39.45 9.10 25.01
CA VAL A 75 39.67 8.64 26.38
C VAL A 75 38.82 9.46 27.35
N GLY A 76 38.83 10.79 27.21
CA GLY A 76 37.99 11.68 28.01
C GLY A 76 36.49 11.47 27.76
N PHE A 77 36.09 11.25 26.51
CA PHE A 77 34.70 10.92 26.17
C PHE A 77 34.25 9.62 26.82
N VAL A 78 35.04 8.54 26.72
CA VAL A 78 34.70 7.26 27.37
C VAL A 78 34.62 7.40 28.89
N ALA A 79 35.53 8.17 29.50
CA ALA A 79 35.51 8.45 30.94
C ALA A 79 34.23 9.20 31.36
N GLN A 80 33.74 10.13 30.54
CA GLN A 80 32.50 10.87 30.81
C GLN A 80 31.27 9.95 30.91
N TYR A 81 31.17 8.91 30.08
CA TYR A 81 30.04 7.98 30.05
C TYR A 81 30.28 6.70 30.86
N HIS A 82 31.40 6.62 31.58
CA HIS A 82 31.77 5.43 32.35
C HIS A 82 30.69 5.05 33.37
N ASP A 83 30.21 6.01 34.16
CA ASP A 83 29.26 5.73 35.24
C ASP A 83 27.89 5.28 34.72
N GLU A 84 27.39 5.91 33.64
CA GLU A 84 26.14 5.49 32.97
C GLU A 84 26.27 4.08 32.38
N THR A 85 27.43 3.78 31.78
CA THR A 85 27.71 2.46 31.20
C THR A 85 27.81 1.39 32.29
N GLU A 86 28.49 1.68 33.40
CA GLU A 86 28.60 0.78 34.55
C GLU A 86 27.23 0.50 35.19
N GLN A 87 26.36 1.51 35.27
CA GLN A 87 24.98 1.30 35.72
C GLN A 87 24.22 0.36 34.78
N LEU A 88 24.36 0.53 33.46
CA LEU A 88 23.73 -0.37 32.48
C LEU A 88 24.27 -1.80 32.62
N VAL A 89 25.58 -1.97 32.78
CA VAL A 89 26.23 -3.28 32.99
C VAL A 89 25.70 -3.96 34.25
N ARG A 90 25.57 -3.22 35.36
CA ARG A 90 24.99 -3.75 36.61
C ARG A 90 23.56 -4.21 36.39
N ARG A 91 22.71 -3.39 35.77
CA ARG A 91 21.32 -3.74 35.44
C ARG A 91 21.23 -5.02 34.61
N CYS A 92 22.08 -5.17 33.59
CA CYS A 92 22.14 -6.38 32.78
C CYS A 92 22.54 -7.62 33.59
N ARG A 93 23.56 -7.51 34.47
CA ARG A 93 24.00 -8.63 35.33
C ARG A 93 22.90 -9.07 36.29
N GLU A 94 22.22 -8.12 36.94
CA GLU A 94 21.14 -8.46 37.86
C GLU A 94 19.93 -9.05 37.13
N ALA A 95 19.57 -8.51 35.96
CA ALA A 95 18.51 -9.09 35.14
C ALA A 95 18.84 -10.54 34.73
N HIS A 96 20.10 -10.84 34.39
CA HIS A 96 20.53 -12.21 34.09
C HIS A 96 20.35 -13.16 35.28
N GLN A 97 20.63 -12.71 36.50
CA GLN A 97 20.41 -13.49 37.72
C GLN A 97 18.92 -13.73 38.00
N ARG A 98 18.06 -12.71 37.77
CA ARG A 98 16.61 -12.82 37.93
C ARG A 98 15.95 -13.70 36.87
N LEU A 99 16.46 -13.69 35.64
CA LEU A 99 15.90 -14.41 34.49
C LEU A 99 15.65 -15.90 34.80
N VAL A 100 16.59 -16.54 35.51
CA VAL A 100 16.52 -17.96 35.88
C VAL A 100 15.34 -18.27 36.82
N ARG A 101 14.86 -17.27 37.58
CA ARG A 101 13.78 -17.42 38.56
C ARG A 101 12.39 -17.17 37.97
N ILE A 102 12.29 -16.58 36.78
CA ILE A 102 11.01 -16.25 36.14
C ILE A 102 10.43 -17.52 35.50
N GLU A 103 9.36 -18.03 36.10
CA GLU A 103 8.58 -19.15 35.56
C GLU A 103 7.58 -18.70 34.49
N ILE A 104 7.30 -19.58 33.52
CA ILE A 104 6.31 -19.32 32.46
C ILE A 104 5.02 -20.06 32.81
N ASP A 105 3.97 -19.30 33.11
CA ASP A 105 2.62 -19.86 33.34
C ASP A 105 2.03 -20.41 32.01
N PRO A 106 1.31 -21.55 32.03
CA PRO A 106 0.53 -22.04 30.89
C PRO A 106 -0.33 -20.97 30.18
N ALA A 107 -0.91 -20.01 30.91
CA ALA A 107 -1.67 -18.91 30.33
C ALA A 107 -0.80 -18.01 29.41
N MET A 108 0.46 -17.80 29.77
CA MET A 108 1.41 -17.03 28.94
C MET A 108 1.82 -17.81 27.69
N MET A 109 1.93 -19.14 27.78
CA MET A 109 2.17 -19.99 26.60
C MET A 109 1.01 -19.92 25.61
N GLN A 110 -0.24 -19.94 26.11
CA GLN A 110 -1.43 -19.75 25.27
C GLN A 110 -1.45 -18.37 24.62
N LEU A 111 -1.10 -17.32 25.37
CA LEU A 111 -1.00 -15.97 24.84
C LEU A 111 0.07 -15.87 23.75
N ALA A 112 1.23 -16.52 23.92
CA ALA A 112 2.29 -16.61 22.92
C ALA A 112 1.79 -17.23 21.61
N ALA A 113 1.06 -18.35 21.72
CA ALA A 113 0.46 -19.04 20.59
C ALA A 113 -0.59 -18.17 19.88
N GLN A 114 -1.39 -17.40 20.62
CA GLN A 114 -2.36 -16.46 20.04
C GLN A 114 -1.67 -15.34 19.25
N TYR A 115 -0.63 -14.71 19.80
CA TYR A 115 0.14 -13.70 19.09
C TYR A 115 0.76 -14.26 17.80
N CYS A 116 1.35 -15.46 17.86
CA CYS A 116 1.97 -16.09 16.69
C CYS A 116 0.94 -16.50 15.63
N ALA A 117 -0.25 -16.95 16.04
CA ALA A 117 -1.36 -17.26 15.14
C ALA A 117 -1.90 -16.01 14.43
N GLN A 118 -2.08 -14.91 15.15
CA GLN A 118 -2.49 -13.62 14.57
C GLN A 118 -1.44 -13.03 13.63
N ALA A 119 -0.15 -13.24 13.93
CA ALA A 119 0.94 -12.81 13.07
C ALA A 119 1.21 -13.74 11.87
N HIS A 120 0.45 -14.84 11.74
CA HIS A 120 0.64 -15.87 10.70
C HIS A 120 2.09 -16.39 10.59
N SER A 121 2.80 -16.45 11.73
CA SER A 121 4.15 -16.99 11.77
C SER A 121 4.11 -18.51 11.63
N ALA A 122 4.95 -19.07 10.76
CA ALA A 122 5.02 -20.52 10.57
C ALA A 122 5.98 -21.15 11.59
N GLY A 123 5.53 -22.23 12.24
CA GLY A 123 6.33 -23.03 13.17
C GLY A 123 6.44 -22.45 14.59
N HIS A 124 7.04 -23.23 15.49
CA HIS A 124 7.02 -22.96 16.94
C HIS A 124 8.16 -22.08 17.45
N ARG A 125 9.09 -21.67 16.58
CA ARG A 125 10.24 -20.84 16.98
C ARG A 125 9.82 -19.45 17.46
N ALA A 126 8.79 -18.87 16.83
CA ALA A 126 8.28 -17.56 17.21
C ALA A 126 7.76 -17.55 18.65
N GLU A 127 7.03 -18.60 19.04
CA GLU A 127 6.46 -18.74 20.39
C GLU A 127 7.56 -18.81 21.45
N LEU A 128 8.62 -19.59 21.18
CA LEU A 128 9.77 -19.72 22.07
C LEU A 128 10.51 -18.39 22.25
N TYR A 129 10.87 -17.73 21.15
CA TYR A 129 11.57 -16.43 21.23
C TYR A 129 10.71 -15.35 21.88
N LEU A 130 9.41 -15.36 21.64
CA LEU A 130 8.49 -14.39 22.23
C LEU A 130 8.43 -14.55 23.77
N LEU A 131 8.39 -15.80 24.26
CA LEU A 131 8.48 -16.09 25.69
C LEU A 131 9.84 -15.72 26.29
N GLU A 132 10.95 -16.04 25.61
CA GLU A 132 12.30 -15.70 26.08
C GLU A 132 12.53 -14.18 26.17
N VAL A 133 12.08 -13.44 25.16
CA VAL A 133 12.17 -11.97 25.15
C VAL A 133 11.26 -11.37 26.22
N ALA A 134 10.03 -11.87 26.38
CA ALA A 134 9.12 -11.39 27.44
C ALA A 134 9.70 -11.61 28.85
N ARG A 135 10.31 -12.78 29.11
CA ARG A 135 11.03 -13.04 30.38
C ARG A 135 12.19 -12.07 30.57
N THR A 136 12.94 -11.79 29.51
CA THR A 136 14.06 -10.85 29.55
C THR A 136 13.59 -9.42 29.86
N ILE A 137 12.47 -8.99 29.29
CA ILE A 137 11.85 -7.68 29.57
C ILE A 137 11.40 -7.60 31.03
N ALA A 138 10.75 -8.66 31.54
CA ALA A 138 10.34 -8.73 32.94
C ALA A 138 11.56 -8.66 33.90
N ALA A 139 12.63 -9.38 33.58
CA ALA A 139 13.88 -9.36 34.36
C ALA A 139 14.57 -7.99 34.36
N LEU A 140 14.59 -7.31 33.19
CA LEU A 140 15.11 -5.93 33.05
C LEU A 140 14.24 -4.89 33.76
N ALA A 141 12.95 -5.18 33.94
CA ALA A 141 12.01 -4.40 34.73
C ALA A 141 12.03 -4.77 36.23
N GLU A 142 13.04 -5.52 36.67
CA GLU A 142 13.27 -5.91 38.08
C GLU A 142 12.13 -6.75 38.68
N ARG A 143 11.39 -7.48 37.83
CA ARG A 143 10.31 -8.39 38.26
C ARG A 143 10.72 -9.85 38.10
N GLU A 144 10.17 -10.69 38.97
CA GLU A 144 10.34 -12.15 38.93
C GLU A 144 9.09 -12.87 38.33
N TYR A 145 8.18 -12.13 37.69
CA TYR A 145 6.96 -12.66 37.08
C TYR A 145 6.63 -11.96 35.75
N LEU A 146 5.96 -12.69 34.85
CA LEU A 146 5.52 -12.21 33.54
C LEU A 146 4.18 -11.46 33.62
N LEU A 147 4.06 -10.39 32.84
CA LEU A 147 2.79 -9.69 32.59
C LEU A 147 2.42 -9.76 31.10
N PRO A 148 1.13 -9.66 30.74
CA PRO A 148 0.71 -9.61 29.33
C PRO A 148 1.36 -8.45 28.56
N ALA A 149 1.64 -7.32 29.22
CA ALA A 149 2.33 -6.18 28.61
C ALA A 149 3.79 -6.51 28.21
N ASP A 150 4.44 -7.48 28.86
CA ASP A 150 5.79 -7.92 28.47
C ASP A 150 5.75 -8.72 27.17
N MET A 151 4.69 -9.49 26.97
CA MET A 151 4.43 -10.25 25.74
C MET A 151 4.15 -9.33 24.56
N GLU A 152 3.33 -8.29 24.78
CA GLU A 152 3.08 -7.24 23.80
C GLU A 152 4.38 -6.52 23.40
N ARG A 153 5.22 -6.17 24.39
CA ARG A 153 6.54 -5.58 24.11
C ARG A 153 7.47 -6.53 23.36
N ALA A 154 7.48 -7.82 23.73
CA ALA A 154 8.28 -8.83 23.05
C ALA A 154 7.84 -9.02 21.58
N ALA A 155 6.55 -8.91 21.30
CA ALA A 155 5.99 -9.04 19.96
C ALA A 155 6.60 -8.04 18.97
N TYR A 156 6.88 -6.79 19.39
CA TYR A 156 7.53 -5.77 18.56
C TYR A 156 8.93 -6.17 18.08
N PHE A 157 9.64 -7.02 18.82
CA PHE A 157 10.97 -7.46 18.45
C PHE A 157 10.98 -8.82 17.74
N VAL A 158 10.01 -9.70 18.01
CA VAL A 158 10.07 -11.10 17.56
C VAL A 158 9.26 -11.34 16.29
N LEU A 159 8.12 -10.66 16.12
CA LEU A 159 7.16 -10.97 15.05
C LEU A 159 7.41 -10.27 13.70
N PRO A 160 7.89 -9.01 13.61
CA PRO A 160 7.88 -8.25 12.34
C PRO A 160 8.57 -8.95 11.16
N HIS A 161 9.68 -9.66 11.39
CA HIS A 161 10.43 -10.36 10.35
C HIS A 161 9.93 -11.79 10.08
N ARG A 162 8.91 -12.24 10.81
CA ARG A 162 8.30 -13.58 10.71
C ARG A 162 6.88 -13.56 10.14
N MET A 163 6.25 -12.38 10.09
CA MET A 163 4.90 -12.21 9.57
C MET A 163 4.83 -12.56 8.09
N ARG A 164 3.86 -13.41 7.73
CA ARG A 164 3.54 -13.74 6.33
C ARG A 164 2.25 -13.03 5.92
N GLN A 165 2.22 -12.53 4.68
CA GLN A 165 0.96 -12.06 4.07
C GLN A 165 0.02 -13.25 3.85
N GLU A 166 -1.28 -13.06 4.08
CA GLU A 166 -2.34 -14.10 4.03
C GLU A 166 -2.46 -14.85 2.67
N ASP A 167 -1.81 -14.40 1.60
CA ASP A 167 -2.01 -14.90 0.23
C ASP A 167 -0.85 -15.72 -0.37
N ALA A 168 0.05 -16.29 0.43
CA ALA A 168 1.00 -17.27 -0.10
C ALA A 168 0.32 -18.66 -0.16
N PRO A 169 -0.01 -19.22 -1.34
CA PRO A 169 -0.55 -20.56 -1.43
C PRO A 169 0.43 -21.56 -0.80
N PRO A 170 -0.05 -22.65 -0.17
CA PRO A 170 0.83 -23.67 0.38
C PRO A 170 1.76 -24.17 -0.74
N PRO A 171 3.07 -24.35 -0.47
CA PRO A 171 3.98 -24.87 -1.47
C PRO A 171 3.46 -26.22 -1.94
N LEU A 172 3.19 -26.32 -3.25
CA LEU A 172 2.82 -27.57 -3.89
C LEU A 172 3.94 -28.59 -3.63
N PRO A 173 3.62 -29.86 -3.34
CA PRO A 173 4.64 -30.90 -3.22
C PRO A 173 5.45 -30.97 -4.53
N PRO A 174 6.77 -31.21 -4.46
CA PRO A 174 7.60 -31.28 -5.65
C PRO A 174 7.06 -32.37 -6.57
N GLU A 175 6.68 -31.98 -7.79
CA GLU A 175 6.36 -32.93 -8.86
C GLU A 175 7.57 -33.85 -9.08
N ALA A 176 7.32 -35.15 -9.08
CA ALA A 176 8.33 -36.15 -9.40
C ALA A 176 8.92 -35.86 -10.80
N PRO A 177 10.22 -36.09 -11.02
CA PRO A 177 10.83 -35.86 -12.32
C PRO A 177 10.14 -36.72 -13.38
N PRO A 178 9.89 -36.20 -14.61
CA PRO A 178 9.40 -37.03 -15.70
C PRO A 178 10.43 -38.10 -16.04
N GLU A 179 9.99 -39.35 -16.13
CA GLU A 179 10.77 -40.45 -16.71
C GLU A 179 11.16 -40.08 -18.16
N GLN A 180 12.46 -40.00 -18.42
CA GLN A 180 13.01 -39.89 -19.77
C GLN A 180 13.05 -41.29 -20.42
N PRO A 181 12.59 -41.46 -21.68
CA PRO A 181 12.89 -42.64 -22.45
C PRO A 181 14.34 -42.60 -22.96
N GLU A 182 14.97 -43.77 -22.96
CA GLU A 182 16.35 -44.07 -23.31
C GLU A 182 16.73 -43.76 -24.78
N ASP A 183 18.00 -43.38 -24.92
CA ASP A 183 18.95 -43.61 -26.01
C ASP A 183 18.62 -43.24 -27.46
N GLN A 184 19.38 -42.25 -27.97
CA GLN A 184 20.04 -42.34 -29.27
C GLN A 184 21.32 -41.47 -29.26
N GLU A 185 22.47 -42.11 -29.44
CA GLU A 185 23.81 -41.52 -29.51
C GLU A 185 23.98 -40.55 -30.70
N PRO A 186 24.76 -39.46 -30.56
CA PRO A 186 25.20 -38.63 -31.68
C PRO A 186 26.51 -39.14 -32.30
N PRO A 187 26.73 -38.99 -33.63
CA PRO A 187 28.05 -39.18 -34.23
C PRO A 187 28.96 -37.96 -34.02
N GLN A 188 30.25 -38.25 -33.81
CA GLN A 188 31.39 -37.33 -33.74
C GLN A 188 31.77 -36.80 -35.14
N ASP A 189 32.23 -35.53 -35.20
CA ASP A 189 33.44 -35.04 -35.90
C ASP A 189 33.38 -33.49 -35.98
N GLN A 190 34.20 -32.77 -35.21
CA GLN A 190 35.55 -32.24 -35.48
C GLN A 190 35.61 -30.90 -36.25
N ASP A 191 36.13 -29.91 -35.52
CA ASP A 191 36.86 -28.69 -35.88
C ASP A 191 36.36 -27.72 -36.96
N SER A 192 36.10 -26.48 -36.52
CA SER A 192 36.88 -25.29 -36.92
C SER A 192 36.49 -24.06 -36.09
N ALA A 193 37.49 -23.45 -35.44
CA ALA A 193 37.38 -22.17 -34.75
C ALA A 193 37.13 -21.01 -35.74
N GLN A 194 36.21 -20.11 -35.42
CA GLN A 194 36.21 -18.71 -35.88
C GLN A 194 35.27 -17.85 -35.01
N ASP A 195 35.83 -16.76 -34.47
CA ASP A 195 35.19 -15.75 -33.64
C ASP A 195 33.98 -15.07 -34.32
N PRO A 196 32.95 -14.66 -33.55
CA PRO A 196 31.86 -13.84 -34.05
C PRO A 196 32.25 -12.35 -34.18
N PRO A 197 31.73 -11.64 -35.20
CA PRO A 197 32.09 -10.24 -35.48
C PRO A 197 31.39 -9.21 -34.56
N PRO A 198 31.93 -7.97 -34.47
CA PRO A 198 31.57 -7.01 -33.43
C PRO A 198 30.37 -6.12 -33.77
N SER A 199 29.74 -5.62 -32.70
CA SER A 199 28.66 -4.63 -32.68
C SER A 199 29.13 -3.23 -33.13
N PRO A 200 28.25 -2.40 -33.73
CA PRO A 200 28.61 -1.05 -34.21
C PRO A 200 28.71 -0.01 -33.07
N PRO A 201 29.52 1.06 -33.25
CA PRO A 201 29.95 1.99 -32.20
C PRO A 201 28.98 3.17 -31.94
N PRO A 202 29.14 3.88 -30.81
CA PRO A 202 28.39 5.10 -30.50
C PRO A 202 29.00 6.33 -31.20
N THR A 203 28.16 7.21 -31.70
CA THR A 203 28.55 8.53 -32.24
C THR A 203 28.60 9.56 -31.12
N ASP A 204 29.78 10.16 -30.99
CA ASP A 204 30.08 11.34 -30.20
C ASP A 204 30.14 12.53 -31.17
N ASP A 205 29.38 13.60 -30.91
CA ASP A 205 29.51 14.87 -31.62
C ASP A 205 29.48 16.00 -30.58
N GLN A 206 30.68 16.50 -30.25
CA GLN A 206 30.89 17.81 -29.64
C GLN A 206 31.26 18.80 -30.74
N GLN A 207 30.58 19.95 -30.77
CA GLN A 207 31.24 21.19 -31.19
C GLN A 207 30.68 22.41 -30.45
N ALA A 208 31.63 23.28 -30.12
CA ALA A 208 31.59 24.35 -29.14
C ALA A 208 30.81 25.61 -29.57
N ALA A 209 30.36 26.41 -28.60
CA ALA A 209 30.30 27.87 -28.66
C ALA A 209 30.16 28.50 -27.26
N ASP A 210 30.81 29.65 -27.08
CA ASP A 210 31.18 30.38 -25.85
C ASP A 210 30.07 30.79 -24.84
N PRO A 211 30.45 31.09 -23.58
CA PRO A 211 29.60 31.74 -22.57
C PRO A 211 29.75 33.28 -22.57
N PRO A 212 28.67 34.04 -22.37
CA PRO A 212 28.71 35.10 -21.34
C PRO A 212 27.30 35.49 -20.77
N PRO A 213 27.20 36.43 -19.81
CA PRO A 213 28.03 36.66 -18.62
C PRO A 213 27.20 36.80 -17.32
N ASP A 214 27.90 36.71 -16.19
CA ASP A 214 27.48 37.19 -14.86
C ASP A 214 27.12 38.69 -14.84
N LYS A 215 26.15 39.03 -13.97
CA LYS A 215 26.07 40.24 -13.10
C LYS A 215 24.65 40.38 -12.47
N PRO A 216 24.49 41.10 -11.35
CA PRO A 216 25.20 40.99 -10.08
C PRO A 216 24.22 40.89 -8.89
N ASP A 217 24.79 40.58 -7.74
CA ASP A 217 24.22 40.62 -6.39
C ASP A 217 24.16 42.07 -5.89
N GLU A 218 22.99 42.50 -5.41
CA GLU A 218 22.70 43.71 -4.60
C GLU A 218 21.18 43.67 -4.31
N SER A 219 20.62 43.95 -3.15
CA SER A 219 21.05 44.12 -1.76
C SER A 219 19.75 44.17 -0.91
N ASP A 220 19.90 44.01 0.40
CA ASP A 220 18.92 44.21 1.49
C ASP A 220 17.60 44.94 1.18
N GLU A 221 16.48 44.27 1.48
CA GLU A 221 15.28 44.94 2.02
C GLU A 221 14.69 44.14 3.20
N PRO A 222 14.19 44.85 4.24
CA PRO A 222 13.94 44.32 5.58
C PRO A 222 12.65 43.48 5.67
N PRO A 223 12.47 42.65 6.72
CA PRO A 223 11.24 41.87 6.87
C PRO A 223 10.04 42.80 7.13
N PRO A 224 8.86 42.53 6.53
CA PRO A 224 7.66 43.30 6.80
C PRO A 224 7.15 43.03 8.23
N PRO A 225 6.43 43.98 8.84
CA PRO A 225 6.08 43.92 10.25
C PRO A 225 5.05 42.84 10.54
N ASN A 226 5.22 42.24 11.72
CA ASN A 226 4.29 41.30 12.34
C ASN A 226 2.95 41.99 12.62
N ASN A 227 1.96 41.77 11.74
CA ASN A 227 0.56 42.04 12.02
C ASN A 227 -0.19 40.70 12.05
N GLY A 228 -0.69 40.35 13.24
CA GLY A 228 -1.46 39.14 13.47
C GLY A 228 -2.83 39.22 12.81
N GLU A 229 -3.09 38.28 11.91
CA GLU A 229 -4.36 37.62 11.63
C GLU A 229 -4.03 36.38 10.77
N GLY A 230 -4.69 35.25 11.04
CA GLY A 230 -4.17 33.89 10.77
C GLY A 230 -3.68 33.63 9.34
N GLN A 231 -2.36 33.57 9.16
CA GLN A 231 -1.73 33.21 7.90
C GLN A 231 -1.97 31.72 7.58
N GLU A 232 -2.61 31.48 6.44
CA GLU A 232 -2.74 30.16 5.81
C GLU A 232 -1.35 29.63 5.46
N ARG A 233 -1.00 28.47 6.01
CA ARG A 233 0.27 27.80 5.73
C ARG A 233 -0.01 26.46 5.06
N THR A 234 0.67 26.18 3.95
CA THR A 234 0.63 24.89 3.27
C THR A 234 1.43 23.87 4.08
N VAL A 235 0.85 22.69 4.31
CA VAL A 235 1.53 21.55 4.92
C VAL A 235 2.04 20.63 3.80
N ASP A 236 3.30 20.21 3.91
CA ASP A 236 3.96 19.29 2.97
C ASP A 236 3.32 17.89 2.97
N ILE A 237 3.39 17.21 1.83
CA ILE A 237 2.86 15.85 1.64
C ILE A 237 3.83 14.86 2.27
N ASP A 238 3.34 13.96 3.14
CA ASP A 238 4.14 12.82 3.58
C ASP A 238 4.30 11.80 2.44
N ARG A 239 5.52 11.70 1.90
CA ARG A 239 5.86 10.73 0.85
C ARG A 239 6.22 9.35 1.40
N ASN A 240 6.36 9.20 2.73
CA ASN A 240 6.76 7.97 3.40
C ASN A 240 5.56 7.15 3.91
N PHE A 241 4.33 7.56 3.58
CA PHE A 241 3.13 6.80 3.90
C PHE A 241 3.15 5.46 3.15
N SER A 242 3.24 4.33 3.87
CA SER A 242 3.15 2.98 3.29
C SER A 242 1.75 2.80 2.69
N GLY A 243 1.68 2.73 1.36
CA GLY A 243 0.45 2.99 0.61
C GLY A 243 -0.60 1.89 0.71
N ALA A 244 -1.83 2.28 1.09
CA ALA A 244 -3.00 1.42 0.99
C ALA A 244 -3.48 1.33 -0.48
N LYS A 245 -3.39 0.14 -1.09
CA LYS A 245 -3.87 -0.10 -2.47
C LYS A 245 -5.40 -0.10 -2.51
N LEU A 246 -6.02 0.53 -3.50
CA LEU A 246 -7.48 0.54 -3.60
C LEU A 246 -7.97 -0.75 -4.27
N GLN A 247 -8.57 -1.66 -3.48
CA GLN A 247 -9.26 -2.84 -3.99
C GLN A 247 -10.75 -2.56 -4.12
N VAL A 248 -11.18 -2.38 -5.36
CA VAL A 248 -12.57 -2.11 -5.70
C VAL A 248 -13.27 -3.41 -6.09
N THR A 249 -14.18 -3.88 -5.25
CA THR A 249 -15.00 -5.06 -5.54
C THR A 249 -16.38 -4.61 -6.00
N LEU A 250 -16.60 -4.64 -7.32
CA LEU A 250 -17.89 -4.32 -7.92
C LEU A 250 -18.53 -5.60 -8.48
N PRO A 251 -19.85 -5.79 -8.33
CA PRO A 251 -20.54 -6.90 -8.96
C PRO A 251 -20.34 -6.86 -10.48
N GLN A 252 -20.09 -8.03 -11.06
CA GLN A 252 -20.03 -8.20 -12.50
C GLN A 252 -21.44 -8.05 -13.08
N ASP A 253 -21.65 -7.05 -13.94
CA ASP A 253 -22.93 -6.84 -14.60
C ASP A 253 -22.83 -7.04 -16.12
N ARG A 254 -23.98 -7.29 -16.75
CA ARG A 254 -24.07 -7.60 -18.18
C ARG A 254 -24.10 -6.35 -19.08
N GLN A 255 -23.87 -5.16 -18.53
CA GLN A 255 -23.95 -3.90 -19.28
C GLN A 255 -22.74 -3.72 -20.20
N VAL A 256 -23.00 -3.18 -21.40
CA VAL A 256 -21.96 -2.83 -22.37
C VAL A 256 -21.51 -1.41 -22.10
N ARG A 257 -20.19 -1.18 -22.03
CA ARG A 257 -19.62 0.13 -21.71
C ARG A 257 -18.50 0.53 -22.65
N GLN A 258 -18.34 1.84 -22.81
CA GLN A 258 -17.27 2.46 -23.58
C GLN A 258 -16.27 3.11 -22.63
N GLY A 259 -14.98 2.83 -22.82
CA GLY A 259 -13.93 3.36 -21.95
C GLY A 259 -12.58 2.66 -22.10
N SER A 260 -11.60 3.13 -21.34
CA SER A 260 -10.23 2.58 -21.26
C SER A 260 -9.85 2.47 -19.78
N GLY A 261 -9.19 1.39 -19.38
CA GLY A 261 -8.61 1.22 -18.03
C GLY A 261 -8.22 -0.24 -17.73
N LYS A 262 -7.77 -0.52 -16.50
CA LYS A 262 -7.24 -1.86 -16.12
C LYS A 262 -7.98 -2.56 -14.95
N ARG A 263 -9.05 -1.97 -14.40
CA ARG A 263 -9.76 -2.49 -13.21
C ARG A 263 -11.01 -3.30 -13.53
N SER A 264 -12.09 -2.65 -13.94
CA SER A 264 -13.41 -3.29 -14.06
C SER A 264 -13.54 -4.04 -15.38
N LEU A 265 -13.66 -5.38 -15.34
CA LEU A 265 -14.03 -6.18 -16.52
C LEU A 265 -15.45 -5.82 -16.96
N THR A 266 -15.63 -5.45 -18.22
CA THR A 266 -16.94 -5.14 -18.78
C THR A 266 -17.01 -5.54 -20.26
N ARG A 267 -18.22 -5.85 -20.75
CA ARG A 267 -18.45 -6.11 -22.17
C ARG A 267 -18.33 -4.82 -22.96
N THR A 268 -17.72 -4.87 -24.13
CA THR A 268 -17.60 -3.69 -24.99
C THR A 268 -18.14 -3.99 -26.40
N ASP A 269 -18.76 -2.97 -26.98
CA ASP A 269 -19.21 -2.89 -28.38
C ASP A 269 -18.11 -2.37 -29.31
N LEU A 270 -17.05 -1.78 -28.75
CA LEU A 270 -15.87 -1.41 -29.49
C LEU A 270 -15.19 -2.68 -30.01
N LYS A 271 -14.68 -2.66 -31.25
CA LYS A 271 -13.90 -3.76 -31.88
C LYS A 271 -12.55 -4.04 -31.19
N GLN A 272 -12.42 -3.71 -29.91
CA GLN A 272 -11.22 -3.78 -29.08
C GLN A 272 -11.50 -4.65 -27.85
N GLY A 273 -10.49 -5.34 -27.32
CA GLY A 273 -10.61 -6.21 -26.15
C GLY A 273 -10.51 -7.71 -26.47
N ARG A 274 -10.48 -8.55 -25.43
CA ARG A 274 -10.32 -9.99 -25.57
C ARG A 274 -11.62 -10.60 -26.08
N TYR A 275 -11.56 -11.40 -27.13
CA TYR A 275 -12.68 -12.21 -27.61
C TYR A 275 -12.88 -13.38 -26.65
N VAL A 276 -14.04 -13.42 -25.99
CA VAL A 276 -14.34 -14.41 -24.94
C VAL A 276 -15.33 -15.46 -25.43
N ARG A 277 -16.34 -15.04 -26.19
CA ARG A 277 -17.37 -15.95 -26.74
C ARG A 277 -17.98 -15.40 -28.01
N ALA A 278 -18.61 -16.27 -28.79
CA ALA A 278 -19.42 -15.90 -29.94
C ALA A 278 -20.91 -16.10 -29.64
N ILE A 279 -21.77 -15.24 -30.18
CA ILE A 279 -23.23 -15.36 -30.07
C ILE A 279 -23.91 -15.22 -31.43
N LEU A 280 -25.17 -15.64 -31.53
CA LEU A 280 -26.02 -15.22 -32.66
C LEU A 280 -26.15 -13.68 -32.62
N PRO A 281 -25.93 -12.96 -33.72
CA PRO A 281 -26.12 -11.52 -33.75
C PRO A 281 -27.59 -11.21 -33.40
N PRO A 282 -27.86 -10.39 -32.36
CA PRO A 282 -29.23 -10.03 -31.98
C PRO A 282 -29.89 -9.05 -32.97
N GLY A 283 -29.15 -8.57 -33.97
CA GLY A 283 -29.59 -7.61 -34.97
C GLY A 283 -28.59 -7.52 -36.13
N THR A 284 -28.26 -6.31 -36.58
CA THR A 284 -27.23 -6.10 -37.60
C THR A 284 -25.86 -6.51 -37.07
N LEU A 285 -25.13 -7.30 -37.87
CA LEU A 285 -23.82 -7.81 -37.49
C LEU A 285 -22.78 -6.68 -37.50
N THR A 286 -22.14 -6.44 -36.35
CA THR A 286 -21.14 -5.36 -36.19
C THR A 286 -19.69 -5.86 -36.06
N ASP A 287 -19.46 -7.03 -35.44
CA ASP A 287 -18.13 -7.64 -35.24
C ASP A 287 -18.18 -9.16 -35.49
N LEU A 288 -17.76 -9.62 -36.68
CA LEU A 288 -17.87 -11.01 -37.11
C LEU A 288 -16.88 -11.94 -36.38
N ALA A 289 -17.40 -13.03 -35.80
CA ALA A 289 -16.61 -14.14 -35.28
C ALA A 289 -16.36 -15.16 -36.40
N PHE A 290 -15.30 -14.98 -37.18
CA PHE A 290 -14.97 -15.83 -38.32
C PHE A 290 -14.90 -17.31 -37.94
N ASP A 291 -14.14 -17.65 -36.90
CA ASP A 291 -13.96 -19.01 -36.39
C ASP A 291 -15.30 -19.67 -36.00
N ALA A 292 -16.14 -18.96 -35.25
CA ALA A 292 -17.42 -19.48 -34.78
C ALA A 292 -18.46 -19.55 -35.90
N THR A 293 -18.40 -18.62 -36.86
CA THR A 293 -19.25 -18.62 -38.05
C THR A 293 -18.92 -19.81 -38.95
N LEU A 294 -17.64 -20.07 -39.18
CA LEU A 294 -17.19 -21.23 -39.95
C LEU A 294 -17.55 -22.54 -39.25
N ARG A 295 -17.35 -22.64 -37.93
CA ARG A 295 -17.79 -23.81 -37.13
C ARG A 295 -19.31 -24.02 -37.19
N ALA A 296 -20.11 -22.95 -37.18
CA ALA A 296 -21.56 -23.03 -37.32
C ALA A 296 -21.99 -23.48 -38.72
N ALA A 297 -21.27 -23.05 -39.76
CA ALA A 297 -21.55 -23.42 -41.14
C ALA A 297 -21.05 -24.83 -41.53
N ALA A 298 -20.05 -25.36 -40.81
CA ALA A 298 -19.36 -26.61 -41.15
C ALA A 298 -20.28 -27.84 -41.32
N PRO A 299 -21.26 -28.11 -40.43
CA PRO A 299 -22.12 -29.29 -40.56
C PRO A 299 -23.01 -29.29 -41.82
N TYR A 300 -23.29 -28.11 -42.38
CA TYR A 300 -24.21 -27.95 -43.51
C TYR A 300 -23.51 -27.89 -44.87
N GLN A 301 -22.19 -28.07 -44.92
CA GLN A 301 -21.42 -27.92 -46.16
C GLN A 301 -21.72 -29.00 -47.20
N SER A 302 -22.19 -30.19 -46.78
CA SER A 302 -22.54 -31.29 -47.68
C SER A 302 -23.90 -31.09 -48.35
N SER A 303 -24.81 -30.35 -47.70
CA SER A 303 -26.20 -30.18 -48.16
C SER A 303 -26.48 -28.83 -48.81
N ARG A 304 -25.62 -27.83 -48.60
CA ARG A 304 -25.82 -26.47 -49.13
C ARG A 304 -25.07 -26.26 -50.44
N PRO A 305 -25.71 -25.65 -51.46
CA PRO A 305 -25.03 -25.29 -52.70
C PRO A 305 -23.97 -24.22 -52.41
N LYS A 306 -22.72 -24.53 -52.74
CA LYS A 306 -21.56 -23.66 -52.46
C LYS A 306 -21.42 -22.48 -53.43
N GLY A 307 -22.15 -22.50 -54.54
CA GLY A 307 -22.10 -21.44 -55.55
C GLY A 307 -20.67 -21.25 -56.07
N ARG A 308 -20.17 -20.00 -56.04
CA ARG A 308 -18.79 -19.63 -56.43
C ARG A 308 -17.79 -19.60 -55.26
N CYS A 309 -18.21 -19.93 -54.04
CA CYS A 309 -17.38 -19.86 -52.85
C CYS A 309 -16.95 -21.26 -52.38
N ALA A 310 -15.82 -21.36 -51.69
CA ALA A 310 -15.35 -22.64 -51.13
C ALA A 310 -16.25 -23.17 -49.99
N ILE A 311 -16.93 -22.27 -49.28
CA ILE A 311 -17.77 -22.56 -48.12
C ILE A 311 -19.12 -21.84 -48.28
N ALA A 312 -20.23 -22.55 -48.09
CA ALA A 312 -21.57 -21.98 -48.10
C ALA A 312 -21.93 -21.39 -46.72
N ILE A 313 -21.94 -20.05 -46.59
CA ILE A 313 -22.29 -19.33 -45.35
C ILE A 313 -23.63 -18.62 -45.52
N HIS A 314 -24.59 -18.93 -44.65
CA HIS A 314 -25.90 -18.28 -44.58
C HIS A 314 -25.99 -17.33 -43.38
N LYS A 315 -26.99 -16.43 -43.39
CA LYS A 315 -27.22 -15.47 -42.28
C LYS A 315 -27.36 -16.16 -40.90
N ALA A 316 -27.93 -17.36 -40.86
CA ALA A 316 -28.10 -18.15 -39.64
C ALA A 316 -26.78 -18.67 -39.04
N ASP A 317 -25.72 -18.77 -39.85
CA ASP A 317 -24.41 -19.23 -39.36
C ASP A 317 -23.57 -18.08 -38.79
N LEU A 318 -23.93 -16.83 -39.11
CA LEU A 318 -23.20 -15.66 -38.63
C LEU A 318 -23.15 -15.67 -37.10
N ARG A 319 -21.94 -15.50 -36.57
CA ARG A 319 -21.70 -15.34 -35.14
C ARG A 319 -21.02 -14.00 -34.92
N GLN A 320 -21.41 -13.31 -33.85
CA GLN A 320 -20.84 -12.04 -33.43
C GLN A 320 -19.87 -12.25 -32.27
N LYS A 321 -18.69 -11.63 -32.34
CA LYS A 321 -17.72 -11.62 -31.24
C LYS A 321 -18.30 -10.85 -30.06
N VAL A 322 -18.27 -11.47 -28.89
CA VAL A 322 -18.44 -10.77 -27.60
C VAL A 322 -17.05 -10.54 -27.04
N ARG A 323 -16.71 -9.26 -26.87
CA ARG A 323 -15.43 -8.84 -26.32
C ARG A 323 -15.58 -8.30 -24.91
N GLU A 324 -14.57 -8.58 -24.10
CA GLU A 324 -14.43 -8.00 -22.78
C GLU A 324 -13.21 -7.09 -22.75
N LYS A 325 -13.40 -5.91 -22.16
CA LYS A 325 -12.35 -4.90 -21.98
C LYS A 325 -12.40 -4.43 -20.53
N ARG A 326 -11.23 -4.13 -19.97
CA ARG A 326 -11.16 -3.49 -18.65
C ARG A 326 -11.38 -1.99 -18.83
N ILE A 327 -12.22 -1.40 -17.97
CA ILE A 327 -12.54 0.02 -17.96
C ILE A 327 -12.11 0.60 -16.62
N GLY A 328 -11.64 1.85 -16.65
CA GLY A 328 -11.25 2.57 -15.46
C GLY A 328 -12.47 3.11 -14.71
N ASN A 329 -12.34 3.28 -13.41
CA ASN A 329 -13.36 3.88 -12.56
C ASN A 329 -13.15 5.40 -12.46
N ILE A 330 -14.14 6.12 -11.93
CA ILE A 330 -14.04 7.55 -11.62
C ILE A 330 -13.97 7.70 -10.10
N PHE A 331 -12.86 8.15 -9.54
CA PHE A 331 -12.72 8.40 -8.10
C PHE A 331 -13.03 9.87 -7.81
N LEU A 332 -14.02 10.10 -6.95
CA LEU A 332 -14.35 11.41 -6.42
C LEU A 332 -13.90 11.49 -4.97
N PHE A 333 -12.81 12.22 -4.72
CA PHE A 333 -12.32 12.49 -3.39
C PHE A 333 -13.05 13.70 -2.82
N VAL A 334 -13.59 13.56 -1.62
CA VAL A 334 -14.27 14.62 -0.88
C VAL A 334 -13.53 14.77 0.44
N VAL A 335 -12.76 15.85 0.56
CA VAL A 335 -11.74 16.01 1.61
C VAL A 335 -12.09 17.17 2.51
N ASP A 336 -12.06 16.90 3.80
CA ASP A 336 -12.18 17.88 4.87
C ASP A 336 -10.87 18.62 5.09
N ALA A 337 -10.86 19.94 4.89
CA ALA A 337 -9.66 20.79 5.02
C ALA A 337 -9.62 21.63 6.32
N SER A 338 -10.41 21.25 7.33
CA SER A 338 -10.55 22.00 8.59
C SER A 338 -9.24 22.04 9.43
N GLY A 339 -9.12 23.06 10.29
CA GLY A 339 -7.85 23.40 10.97
C GLY A 339 -7.91 23.47 12.50
N SER A 340 -7.09 22.64 13.16
CA SER A 340 -6.63 22.72 14.55
C SER A 340 -5.13 22.38 14.61
N MET A 341 -4.43 22.55 15.75
CA MET A 341 -3.00 22.21 15.87
C MET A 341 -2.72 20.73 15.55
N GLY A 342 -3.58 19.82 16.01
CA GLY A 342 -3.53 18.39 15.63
C GLY A 342 -4.04 18.11 14.20
N ALA A 343 -4.72 19.05 13.54
CA ALA A 343 -5.16 18.87 12.16
C ALA A 343 -4.02 18.99 11.14
N ARG A 344 -2.88 19.61 11.48
CA ARG A 344 -1.74 19.74 10.54
C ARG A 344 -1.02 18.42 10.31
N GLU A 345 -0.70 17.71 11.38
CA GLU A 345 -0.06 16.39 11.31
C GLU A 345 -1.01 15.36 10.69
N ARG A 346 -2.30 15.42 11.05
CA ARG A 346 -3.35 14.63 10.40
C ARG A 346 -3.52 14.95 8.91
N MET A 347 -3.50 16.23 8.53
CA MET A 347 -3.58 16.62 7.13
C MET A 347 -2.36 16.15 6.34
N LYS A 348 -1.17 16.18 6.94
CA LYS A 348 0.04 15.60 6.32
C LYS A 348 -0.15 14.11 6.01
N MET A 349 -0.73 13.36 6.96
CA MET A 349 -1.09 11.95 6.77
C MET A 349 -2.19 11.75 5.72
N VAL A 350 -3.25 12.57 5.74
CA VAL A 350 -4.34 12.53 4.74
C VAL A 350 -3.81 12.83 3.34
N LYS A 351 -2.95 13.85 3.18
CA LYS A 351 -2.30 14.15 1.91
C LYS A 351 -1.43 12.98 1.44
N GLY A 352 -0.71 12.31 2.35
CA GLY A 352 0.05 11.09 2.03
C GLY A 352 -0.84 9.91 1.59
N ALA A 353 -1.94 9.66 2.30
CA ALA A 353 -2.91 8.63 1.95
C ALA A 353 -3.60 8.90 0.61
N ILE A 354 -4.06 10.14 0.37
CA ILE A 354 -4.63 10.51 -0.93
C ILE A 354 -3.56 10.40 -2.03
N PHE A 355 -2.33 10.82 -1.78
CA PHE A 355 -1.26 10.74 -2.76
C PHE A 355 -0.97 9.30 -3.21
N THR A 356 -0.89 8.35 -2.28
CA THR A 356 -0.73 6.92 -2.60
C THR A 356 -1.94 6.36 -3.35
N MET A 357 -3.16 6.73 -2.94
CA MET A 357 -4.39 6.38 -3.67
C MET A 357 -4.41 6.96 -5.10
N LEU A 358 -3.96 8.20 -5.29
CA LEU A 358 -3.85 8.86 -6.60
C LEU A 358 -2.82 8.17 -7.50
N GLN A 359 -1.70 7.68 -6.94
CA GLN A 359 -0.72 6.90 -7.68
C GLN A 359 -1.32 5.58 -8.20
N ASP A 360 -2.13 4.89 -7.40
CA ASP A 360 -2.81 3.66 -7.84
C ASP A 360 -3.86 3.97 -8.94
N VAL A 361 -4.63 5.05 -8.78
CA VAL A 361 -5.54 5.59 -9.82
C VAL A 361 -4.78 5.87 -11.12
N TYR A 362 -3.58 6.46 -11.05
CA TYR A 362 -2.71 6.69 -12.21
C TYR A 362 -2.31 5.37 -12.90
N GLN A 363 -1.77 4.42 -12.13
CA GLN A 363 -1.29 3.13 -12.65
C GLN A 363 -2.40 2.35 -13.36
N LYS A 364 -3.64 2.44 -12.86
CA LYS A 364 -4.80 1.73 -13.40
C LYS A 364 -5.55 2.49 -14.50
N ARG A 365 -5.11 3.72 -14.81
CA ARG A 365 -5.68 4.65 -15.81
C ARG A 365 -7.13 5.03 -15.51
N ASP A 366 -7.39 5.33 -14.24
CA ASP A 366 -8.68 5.79 -13.76
C ASP A 366 -8.81 7.32 -13.89
N GLN A 367 -10.03 7.84 -13.72
CA GLN A 367 -10.29 9.28 -13.65
C GLN A 367 -10.40 9.73 -12.20
N VAL A 368 -10.04 10.98 -11.93
CA VAL A 368 -10.10 11.57 -10.60
C VAL A 368 -10.78 12.93 -10.60
N GLY A 369 -11.60 13.19 -9.57
CA GLY A 369 -12.08 14.51 -9.18
C GLY A 369 -11.81 14.75 -7.69
N LEU A 370 -11.66 16.01 -7.31
CA LEU A 370 -11.38 16.43 -5.94
C LEU A 370 -12.33 17.57 -5.54
N ILE A 371 -13.02 17.38 -4.43
CA ILE A 371 -13.83 18.38 -3.74
C ILE A 371 -13.18 18.60 -2.38
N ALA A 372 -12.92 19.85 -2.04
CA ALA A 372 -12.51 20.22 -0.69
C ALA A 372 -13.57 21.11 -0.09
N PHE A 373 -13.90 20.88 1.17
CA PHE A 373 -14.84 21.72 1.90
C PHE A 373 -14.14 22.39 3.08
N ARG A 374 -14.37 23.69 3.24
CA ARG A 374 -13.74 24.53 4.26
C ARG A 374 -14.65 25.70 4.63
N ARG A 375 -14.54 26.17 5.88
CA ARG A 375 -15.27 27.33 6.41
C ARG A 375 -16.80 27.17 6.29
N LYS A 376 -17.42 27.74 5.25
CA LYS A 376 -18.87 27.73 4.98
C LYS A 376 -19.17 27.36 3.51
N THR A 377 -18.21 26.77 2.79
CA THR A 377 -18.40 26.40 1.39
C THR A 377 -17.69 25.08 1.05
N ALA A 378 -18.26 24.36 0.09
CA ALA A 378 -17.62 23.25 -0.59
C ALA A 378 -17.22 23.66 -2.02
N GLU A 379 -15.95 23.44 -2.37
CA GLU A 379 -15.38 23.86 -3.65
C GLU A 379 -14.88 22.64 -4.44
N VAL A 380 -15.20 22.60 -5.73
CA VAL A 380 -14.67 21.59 -6.65
C VAL A 380 -13.27 22.04 -7.10
N LEU A 381 -12.23 21.61 -6.37
CA LEU A 381 -10.85 21.94 -6.68
C LEU A 381 -10.37 21.33 -7.99
N LEU A 382 -10.85 20.12 -8.31
CA LEU A 382 -10.49 19.43 -9.53
C LEU A 382 -11.72 18.81 -10.19
N PRO A 383 -12.13 19.28 -11.38
CA PRO A 383 -13.14 18.58 -12.17
C PRO A 383 -12.60 17.21 -12.62
N VAL A 384 -13.48 16.28 -12.95
CA VAL A 384 -13.09 14.91 -13.32
C VAL A 384 -12.10 14.93 -14.50
N THR A 385 -10.87 14.51 -14.24
CA THR A 385 -9.75 14.50 -15.19
C THR A 385 -9.01 13.15 -15.14
N ARG A 386 -8.19 12.89 -16.17
CA ARG A 386 -7.22 11.78 -16.17
C ARG A 386 -5.83 12.23 -15.73
N SER A 387 -5.60 13.54 -15.61
CA SER A 387 -4.31 14.08 -15.19
C SER A 387 -4.18 13.96 -13.68
N VAL A 388 -3.32 13.04 -13.25
CA VAL A 388 -2.98 12.87 -11.84
C VAL A 388 -2.03 13.98 -11.38
N ASP A 389 -1.22 14.54 -12.27
CA ASP A 389 -0.32 15.67 -11.95
C ASP A 389 -1.11 16.90 -11.49
N LEU A 390 -2.25 17.20 -12.14
CA LEU A 390 -3.14 18.28 -11.70
C LEU A 390 -3.74 17.98 -10.33
N ALA A 391 -4.16 16.73 -10.09
CA ALA A 391 -4.67 16.33 -8.78
C ALA A 391 -3.61 16.47 -7.67
N GLN A 392 -2.36 16.08 -7.94
CA GLN A 392 -1.25 16.21 -7.01
C GLN A 392 -0.92 17.68 -6.71
N LYS A 393 -0.90 18.54 -7.73
CA LYS A 393 -0.70 19.99 -7.56
C LYS A 393 -1.80 20.61 -6.68
N CYS A 394 -3.07 20.29 -6.97
CA CYS A 394 -4.20 20.76 -6.16
C CYS A 394 -4.15 20.25 -4.71
N LEU A 395 -3.68 19.01 -4.49
CA LEU A 395 -3.52 18.44 -3.15
C LEU A 395 -2.37 19.10 -2.37
N ALA A 396 -1.26 19.40 -3.06
CA ALA A 396 -0.12 20.09 -2.46
C ALA A 396 -0.51 21.50 -1.98
N THR A 397 -1.23 22.26 -2.81
CA THR A 397 -1.68 23.62 -2.49
C THR A 397 -2.91 23.68 -1.59
N LEU A 398 -3.48 22.54 -1.19
CA LEU A 398 -4.67 22.49 -0.36
C LEU A 398 -4.40 23.16 1.01
N PRO A 399 -5.07 24.29 1.31
CA PRO A 399 -4.83 25.07 2.51
C PRO A 399 -5.49 24.40 3.72
N THR A 400 -4.86 24.45 4.89
CA THR A 400 -5.40 23.90 6.14
C THR A 400 -6.02 25.02 6.99
N GLY A 401 -7.34 25.00 7.21
CA GLY A 401 -7.98 26.00 8.06
C GLY A 401 -9.48 26.22 7.83
N GLY A 402 -10.23 26.39 8.93
CA GLY A 402 -11.65 26.77 8.92
C GLY A 402 -12.57 25.78 9.63
N LYS A 403 -13.86 26.13 9.70
CA LYS A 403 -14.95 25.22 10.13
C LYS A 403 -15.21 24.12 9.08
N THR A 404 -15.92 23.08 9.48
CA THR A 404 -16.18 21.86 8.69
C THR A 404 -17.64 21.79 8.20
N PRO A 405 -17.95 22.27 6.97
CA PRO A 405 -19.30 22.19 6.41
C PRO A 405 -19.52 20.84 5.70
N LEU A 406 -19.58 19.75 6.48
CA LEU A 406 -19.69 18.38 5.96
C LEU A 406 -20.93 18.17 5.07
N ALA A 407 -22.08 18.73 5.46
CA ALA A 407 -23.33 18.60 4.69
C ALA A 407 -23.21 19.21 3.28
N GLU A 408 -22.60 20.40 3.17
CA GLU A 408 -22.40 21.07 1.88
C GLU A 408 -21.42 20.30 0.99
N GLY A 409 -20.38 19.72 1.58
CA GLY A 409 -19.44 18.84 0.87
C GLY A 409 -20.13 17.63 0.25
N LEU A 410 -21.00 16.97 1.03
CA LEU A 410 -21.80 15.83 0.56
C LEU A 410 -22.83 16.22 -0.50
N ASP A 411 -23.53 17.35 -0.33
CA ASP A 411 -24.48 17.84 -1.34
C ASP A 411 -23.78 18.21 -2.65
N SER A 412 -22.59 18.81 -2.58
CA SER A 412 -21.76 19.14 -3.74
C SER A 412 -21.28 17.88 -4.47
N ALA A 413 -20.85 16.86 -3.71
CA ALA A 413 -20.51 15.56 -4.25
C ALA A 413 -21.71 14.91 -4.95
N LEU A 414 -22.89 14.95 -4.32
CA LEU A 414 -24.13 14.42 -4.88
C LEU A 414 -24.52 15.11 -6.20
N MET A 415 -24.36 16.43 -6.29
CA MET A 415 -24.60 17.17 -7.53
C MET A 415 -23.64 16.73 -8.65
N LEU A 416 -22.35 16.63 -8.34
CA LEU A 416 -21.34 16.20 -9.32
C LEU A 416 -21.58 14.77 -9.80
N LEU A 417 -21.88 13.84 -8.88
CA LEU A 417 -22.21 12.44 -9.20
C LEU A 417 -23.47 12.34 -10.08
N ARG A 418 -24.50 13.14 -9.83
CA ARG A 418 -25.70 13.21 -10.67
C ARG A 418 -25.38 13.71 -12.08
N ASN A 419 -24.52 14.72 -12.21
CA ASN A 419 -24.11 15.26 -13.50
C ASN A 419 -23.28 14.24 -14.30
N LEU A 420 -22.38 13.50 -13.64
CA LEU A 420 -21.64 12.40 -14.26
C LEU A 420 -22.58 11.32 -14.80
N ARG A 421 -23.58 10.91 -14.00
CA ARG A 421 -24.54 9.87 -14.40
C ARG A 421 -25.48 10.34 -15.53
N LYS A 422 -25.76 11.65 -15.62
CA LYS A 422 -26.51 12.23 -16.74
C LYS A 422 -25.70 12.21 -18.04
N LYS A 423 -24.41 12.55 -17.96
CA LYS A 423 -23.50 12.57 -19.11
C LYS A 423 -23.17 11.17 -19.62
N ASP A 424 -22.92 10.25 -18.69
CA ASP A 424 -22.66 8.84 -18.99
C ASP A 424 -23.35 7.94 -17.95
N LYS A 425 -24.46 7.33 -18.35
CA LYS A 425 -25.23 6.39 -17.51
C LYS A 425 -24.43 5.16 -17.11
N ASN A 426 -23.39 4.84 -17.87
CA ASN A 426 -22.56 3.67 -17.69
C ASN A 426 -21.28 3.93 -16.89
N SER A 427 -21.03 5.19 -16.52
CA SER A 427 -19.88 5.57 -15.70
C SER A 427 -19.92 4.85 -14.35
N ARG A 428 -18.73 4.50 -13.84
CA ARG A 428 -18.55 3.85 -12.53
C ARG A 428 -17.88 4.83 -11.56
N PRO A 429 -18.63 5.79 -10.99
CA PRO A 429 -18.10 6.66 -9.97
C PRO A 429 -17.95 5.90 -8.64
N ILE A 430 -16.95 6.30 -7.87
CA ILE A 430 -16.64 5.82 -6.53
C ILE A 430 -16.37 7.06 -5.68
N LEU A 431 -17.03 7.14 -4.54
CA LEU A 431 -16.90 8.27 -3.62
C LEU A 431 -15.95 7.90 -2.48
N VAL A 432 -14.93 8.71 -2.27
CA VAL A 432 -13.98 8.59 -1.15
C VAL A 432 -14.15 9.82 -0.27
N LEU A 433 -14.83 9.68 0.87
CA LEU A 433 -15.01 10.75 1.84
C LEU A 433 -13.90 10.67 2.90
N ILE A 434 -13.23 11.78 3.16
CA ILE A 434 -12.20 11.90 4.20
C ILE A 434 -12.59 13.05 5.10
N THR A 435 -12.93 12.77 6.36
CA THR A 435 -13.42 13.77 7.31
C THR A 435 -13.09 13.41 8.75
N ASP A 436 -13.03 14.40 9.63
CA ASP A 436 -12.92 14.19 11.08
C ASP A 436 -14.30 14.10 11.77
N GLY A 437 -15.39 14.17 11.00
CA GLY A 437 -16.76 14.06 11.51
C GLY A 437 -17.24 15.26 12.33
N ARG A 438 -16.45 16.32 12.50
CA ARG A 438 -16.83 17.46 13.34
C ARG A 438 -17.75 18.41 12.60
N ALA A 439 -19.03 18.09 12.48
CA ALA A 439 -20.03 18.95 11.81
C ALA A 439 -20.30 20.24 12.61
N ASN A 440 -19.56 21.32 12.32
CA ASN A 440 -19.52 22.54 13.16
C ASN A 440 -20.22 23.77 12.54
N SER A 441 -21.05 23.60 11.49
CA SER A 441 -21.76 24.73 10.91
C SER A 441 -23.09 24.37 10.24
N SER A 442 -24.18 24.80 10.86
CA SER A 442 -25.39 25.28 10.20
C SER A 442 -25.85 26.54 10.92
N ASP A 443 -26.12 27.61 10.18
CA ASP A 443 -26.75 28.81 10.72
C ASP A 443 -28.22 28.45 11.06
N GLY A 444 -28.47 27.97 12.29
CA GLY A 444 -29.81 27.80 12.87
C GLY A 444 -30.39 26.37 12.99
N GLY A 445 -29.64 25.31 12.70
CA GLY A 445 -30.11 23.91 12.82
C GLY A 445 -29.06 22.95 13.40
N ASP A 446 -29.42 21.68 13.61
CA ASP A 446 -28.49 20.62 14.02
C ASP A 446 -27.60 20.18 12.84
N PRO A 447 -26.30 20.51 12.85
CA PRO A 447 -25.39 20.26 11.72
C PRO A 447 -25.14 18.76 11.49
N ILE A 448 -25.28 17.92 12.53
CA ILE A 448 -25.12 16.47 12.41
C ILE A 448 -26.32 15.89 11.64
N ALA A 449 -27.54 16.31 11.98
CA ALA A 449 -28.74 15.89 11.26
C ALA A 449 -28.71 16.26 9.77
N ALA A 450 -28.20 17.45 9.44
CA ALA A 450 -28.04 17.89 8.05
C ALA A 450 -27.03 17.00 7.28
N ALA A 451 -25.89 16.68 7.90
CA ALA A 451 -24.89 15.79 7.30
C ALA A 451 -25.44 14.37 7.10
N LEU A 452 -26.18 13.83 8.07
CA LEU A 452 -26.81 12.52 7.96
C LEU A 452 -27.88 12.48 6.86
N SER A 453 -28.67 13.55 6.69
CA SER A 453 -29.63 13.65 5.58
C SER A 453 -28.93 13.65 4.22
N ALA A 454 -27.83 14.40 4.07
CA ALA A 454 -27.04 14.41 2.84
C ALA A 454 -26.40 13.04 2.55
N ALA A 455 -25.87 12.38 3.59
CA ALA A 455 -25.33 11.03 3.54
C ALA A 455 -26.37 10.00 3.07
N GLU A 456 -27.60 10.07 3.59
CA GLU A 456 -28.69 9.19 3.19
C GLU A 456 -29.07 9.38 1.71
N LYS A 457 -29.10 10.63 1.22
CA LYS A 457 -29.32 10.91 -0.21
C LYS A 457 -28.26 10.27 -1.10
N ILE A 458 -27.00 10.22 -0.65
CA ILE A 458 -25.92 9.52 -1.36
C ILE A 458 -26.13 8.01 -1.29
N GLY A 459 -26.48 7.45 -0.12
CA GLY A 459 -26.75 6.02 0.03
C GLY A 459 -27.83 5.51 -0.92
N ARG A 460 -28.90 6.30 -1.13
CA ARG A 460 -29.96 6.00 -2.11
C ARG A 460 -29.47 5.92 -3.56
N THR A 461 -28.32 6.50 -3.90
CA THR A 461 -27.74 6.39 -5.25
C THR A 461 -27.07 5.04 -5.52
N ARG A 462 -26.78 4.23 -4.48
CA ARG A 462 -26.05 2.96 -4.54
C ARG A 462 -24.67 3.06 -5.20
N ILE A 463 -24.07 4.25 -5.15
CA ILE A 463 -22.71 4.49 -5.61
C ILE A 463 -21.75 3.91 -4.57
N PRO A 464 -20.78 3.07 -4.96
CA PRO A 464 -19.76 2.56 -4.05
C PRO A 464 -19.04 3.70 -3.35
N SER A 465 -18.96 3.62 -2.03
CA SER A 465 -18.33 4.66 -1.22
C SER A 465 -17.50 4.09 -0.08
N VAL A 466 -16.49 4.87 0.30
CA VAL A 466 -15.67 4.64 1.49
C VAL A 466 -15.57 5.93 2.29
N VAL A 467 -15.66 5.81 3.60
CA VAL A 467 -15.45 6.90 4.55
C VAL A 467 -14.18 6.62 5.34
N ILE A 468 -13.26 7.58 5.32
CA ILE A 468 -12.00 7.55 6.03
C ILE A 468 -12.09 8.57 7.16
N ASP A 469 -12.05 8.05 8.37
CA ASP A 469 -12.12 8.84 9.59
C ASP A 469 -10.73 9.33 9.98
N THR A 470 -10.60 10.63 10.15
CA THR A 470 -9.35 11.28 10.57
C THR A 470 -9.35 11.66 12.06
N GLU A 471 -10.38 11.26 12.82
CA GLU A 471 -10.42 11.43 14.27
C GLU A 471 -9.40 10.50 14.97
N SER A 472 -8.64 11.05 15.92
CA SER A 472 -7.63 10.32 16.71
C SER A 472 -7.75 10.61 18.21
N ASP A 473 -8.81 11.31 18.62
CA ASP A 473 -9.00 11.77 20.00
C ASP A 473 -9.62 10.67 20.88
N PHE A 474 -9.25 10.64 22.16
CA PHE A 474 -9.69 9.67 23.17
C PHE A 474 -11.21 9.70 23.45
N ILE A 475 -11.89 10.78 23.03
CA ILE A 475 -13.34 10.97 23.10
C ILE A 475 -13.83 11.22 21.67
N SER A 476 -14.33 10.18 21.00
CA SER A 476 -14.85 10.30 19.63
C SER A 476 -16.32 10.69 19.61
N LEU A 477 -16.69 11.65 18.76
CA LEU A 477 -18.10 11.99 18.51
C LEU A 477 -18.77 11.00 17.54
N ALA A 478 -18.00 10.09 16.94
CA ALA A 478 -18.44 8.98 16.08
C ALA A 478 -19.34 9.39 14.88
N VAL A 479 -19.32 10.67 14.49
CA VAL A 479 -20.17 11.20 13.41
C VAL A 479 -19.77 10.64 12.06
N ALA A 480 -18.47 10.51 11.77
CA ALA A 480 -17.98 9.91 10.53
C ALA A 480 -18.49 8.46 10.36
N ARG A 481 -18.55 7.70 11.47
CA ARG A 481 -19.11 6.35 11.51
C ARG A 481 -20.61 6.34 11.27
N GLN A 482 -21.35 7.31 11.80
CA GLN A 482 -22.79 7.46 11.52
C GLN A 482 -23.05 7.83 10.06
N VAL A 483 -22.28 8.75 9.49
CA VAL A 483 -22.33 9.10 8.06
C VAL A 483 -22.05 7.88 7.18
N ALA A 484 -21.04 7.09 7.52
CA ALA A 484 -20.73 5.85 6.81
C ALA A 484 -21.91 4.86 6.81
N ARG A 485 -22.56 4.68 7.97
CA ARG A 485 -23.77 3.85 8.11
C ARG A 485 -24.92 4.38 7.26
N SER A 486 -25.20 5.69 7.29
CA SER A 486 -26.26 6.31 6.49
C SER A 486 -26.00 6.23 4.98
N MET A 487 -24.74 6.24 4.56
CA MET A 487 -24.35 6.00 3.16
C MET A 487 -24.42 4.52 2.78
N GLY A 488 -24.32 3.60 3.73
CA GLY A 488 -24.05 2.18 3.49
C GLY A 488 -22.62 1.95 2.99
N SER A 489 -21.68 2.79 3.40
CA SER A 489 -20.29 2.78 2.94
C SER A 489 -19.40 1.90 3.81
N THR A 490 -18.24 1.52 3.27
CA THR A 490 -17.12 0.99 4.08
C THR A 490 -16.54 2.12 4.95
N TYR A 491 -16.06 1.79 6.15
CA TYR A 491 -15.49 2.74 7.11
C TYR A 491 -14.09 2.27 7.49
N TYR A 492 -13.12 3.17 7.47
CA TYR A 492 -11.75 2.95 7.94
C TYR A 492 -11.29 4.11 8.79
N GLN A 493 -10.43 3.85 9.76
CA GLN A 493 -9.69 4.90 10.46
C GLN A 493 -8.39 5.22 9.72
N LEU A 494 -7.92 6.47 9.82
CA LEU A 494 -6.68 6.90 9.16
C LEU A 494 -5.44 6.13 9.64
N GLN A 495 -5.44 5.69 10.90
CA GLN A 495 -4.37 4.85 11.47
C GLN A 495 -4.36 3.45 10.86
N GLU A 496 -5.54 2.84 10.73
CA GLU A 496 -5.71 1.55 10.04
C GLU A 496 -5.22 1.64 8.59
N LEU A 497 -5.33 2.80 7.93
CA LEU A 497 -4.83 2.99 6.57
C LEU A 497 -3.30 3.04 6.45
N SER A 498 -2.59 3.44 7.51
CA SER A 498 -1.12 3.36 7.53
C SER A 498 -0.60 1.94 7.77
N GLU A 499 -1.42 1.09 8.40
CA GLU A 499 -1.09 -0.30 8.70
C GLU A 499 -1.64 -1.27 7.65
N ALA A 500 -2.78 -0.94 7.01
CA ALA A 500 -3.44 -1.76 6.03
C ALA A 500 -2.79 -1.63 4.64
N ALA A 501 -2.38 -2.77 4.07
CA ALA A 501 -1.86 -2.84 2.72
C ALA A 501 -2.91 -2.54 1.62
N VAL A 502 -4.22 -2.66 1.94
CA VAL A 502 -5.33 -2.59 0.98
C VAL A 502 -6.59 -1.93 1.58
N VAL A 503 -7.18 -0.98 0.85
CA VAL A 503 -8.52 -0.41 1.14
C VAL A 503 -9.56 -1.15 0.31
N HIS A 504 -10.42 -1.93 0.97
CA HIS A 504 -11.56 -2.54 0.29
C HIS A 504 -12.70 -1.55 0.14
N ILE A 505 -13.08 -1.28 -1.11
CA ILE A 505 -14.26 -0.49 -1.45
C ILE A 505 -15.32 -1.43 -2.01
N VAL A 506 -16.44 -1.53 -1.30
CA VAL A 506 -17.59 -2.38 -1.64
C VAL A 506 -18.76 -1.51 -2.09
N GLN A 507 -19.63 -2.05 -2.94
CA GLN A 507 -20.86 -1.37 -3.33
C GLN A 507 -21.80 -1.27 -2.12
N ASN A 508 -22.41 -0.09 -1.92
CA ASN A 508 -23.24 0.18 -0.76
C ASN A 508 -24.42 -0.80 -0.70
N ALA A 509 -24.45 -1.62 0.35
CA ALA A 509 -25.57 -2.47 0.70
C ALA A 509 -26.51 -1.65 1.58
N LEU A 510 -27.77 -1.50 1.16
CA LEU A 510 -28.81 -1.03 2.07
C LEU A 510 -29.14 -2.19 2.99
N SER A 511 -28.86 -2.05 4.29
CA SER A 511 -29.49 -2.87 5.32
C SER A 511 -31.00 -2.74 5.13
N SER A 512 -31.66 -3.83 4.78
CA SER A 512 -33.12 -3.89 4.62
C SER A 512 -33.80 -3.95 5.98
#